data_AF-A0A4S4M209-F1
#
_entry.id   AF-A0A4S4M209-F1
#
_cell.length_a   1.000
_cell.length_b   1.000
_cell.length_c   1.000
_cell.angle_alpha   90.00
_cell.angle_beta   90.00
_cell.angle_gamma   90.00
#
_symmetry.space_group_name_H-M   'P 1'
#
loop_
_entity.id
_entity.type
_entity.pdbx_description
1 polymer ?
#
loop_
_entity_poly.entity_id
_entity_poly.type
_entity_poly.pdbx_seq_one_letter_code
_entity_poly.pdbx_strand_id
1 'polypeptide(L)'
;MSDEEIIVEDYLVPSMPKYSRRERTPNPLPSLTDDERLFYKSEIEIANDEDLMEHMYILQMTAQRMWPSTRHSPPRFARLVMSQLPLYRYILETRENRIDAILLDVGCGIGVDVRKAVWDGFPAEDIIATDHNLVEWNLGLQLCRTPEFRHKYIKFIPGGILDPKFLMPSAVRYTAPELAHPPIPALKNLSPMLNHVSFIHASNFFQYFLAQQQKHVAQLLASLLVALPGCLIFGQQPGAATPCTIREQGPYGKSMYCHSPASWKALWEGDVFAKGSVRCDAELRYIHHTGQLCYFLTYLTSSCCNIMSRYPDLLSPNVTPSKLTKAQKSRARREPSGVFSLFQAPQIQQFKEAFALIDQDRNGIVSEEDLRETFASLGIAPTKRMMDELLTDRPGGHDRTGSSSSIDDSADRGINFAMFLTMMSEHLFEFDTEAELLDAFACFDENDSGIVKGDEIRKWLSETGERMDQKEIDRFLKGPFTDRHGHFNYREWVKVLRVNEDADEVEFQA
;
A
#
# COMPACT_ATOMS: atom_id res chain seq x y z
N MET A 1 -21.56 -26.50 -16.75
CA MET A 1 -20.17 -26.66 -17.22
C MET A 1 -19.35 -25.99 -16.15
N SER A 2 -18.66 -26.83 -15.38
CA SER A 2 -18.16 -26.59 -14.03
C SER A 2 -17.17 -25.45 -13.94
N ASP A 3 -17.33 -24.66 -12.89
CA ASP A 3 -16.37 -23.75 -12.29
C ASP A 3 -15.04 -24.48 -12.04
N GLU A 4 -13.99 -24.03 -12.70
CA GLU A 4 -12.63 -24.37 -12.31
C GLU A 4 -12.19 -23.38 -11.24
N GLU A 5 -12.40 -23.78 -9.99
CA GLU A 5 -11.53 -23.38 -8.88
C GLU A 5 -10.09 -23.44 -9.36
N ILE A 6 -9.39 -22.29 -9.31
CA ILE A 6 -7.94 -22.28 -9.45
C ILE A 6 -7.39 -22.91 -8.17
N ILE A 7 -7.29 -24.24 -8.19
CA ILE A 7 -6.57 -25.04 -7.21
C ILE A 7 -5.13 -24.52 -7.22
N VAL A 8 -4.70 -23.98 -6.07
CA VAL A 8 -3.31 -23.67 -5.77
C VAL A 8 -2.58 -24.98 -5.49
N GLU A 9 -2.46 -25.86 -6.49
CA GLU A 9 -1.58 -27.02 -6.43
C GLU A 9 -0.71 -27.10 -7.69
N ASP A 10 0.54 -27.49 -7.47
CA ASP A 10 1.58 -27.80 -8.45
C ASP A 10 2.43 -26.65 -9.03
N TYR A 11 2.97 -25.81 -8.14
CA TYR A 11 4.42 -25.54 -8.18
C TYR A 11 4.99 -25.62 -6.76
N LEU A 12 5.27 -26.85 -6.31
CA LEU A 12 6.00 -27.15 -5.09
C LEU A 12 7.35 -26.40 -5.08
N VAL A 13 7.41 -25.26 -4.40
CA VAL A 13 8.68 -24.77 -3.86
C VAL A 13 9.10 -25.82 -2.83
N PRO A 14 10.30 -26.42 -2.94
CA PRO A 14 10.75 -27.44 -2.00
C PRO A 14 10.61 -26.90 -0.57
N SER A 15 10.08 -27.72 0.35
CA SER A 15 10.05 -27.38 1.77
C SER A 15 11.43 -26.90 2.20
N MET A 16 11.51 -25.73 2.86
CA MET A 16 12.78 -25.18 3.32
C MET A 16 13.57 -26.26 4.07
N PRO A 17 14.83 -26.54 3.68
CA PRO A 17 15.60 -27.60 4.30
C PRO A 17 15.81 -27.28 5.80
N LYS A 18 15.51 -28.26 6.67
CA LYS A 18 15.85 -28.18 8.09
C LYS A 18 17.36 -28.31 8.23
N TYR A 19 18.06 -27.19 8.40
CA TYR A 19 19.51 -27.19 8.56
C TYR A 19 19.90 -27.41 10.03
N SER A 20 20.89 -28.30 10.26
CA SER A 20 21.44 -28.50 11.60
C SER A 20 22.51 -27.45 11.90
N ARG A 21 22.57 -26.94 13.13
CA ARG A 21 23.57 -25.96 13.63
C ARG A 21 25.04 -26.33 13.36
N ARG A 22 25.34 -27.57 12.95
CA ARG A 22 26.70 -28.12 12.81
C ARG A 22 27.33 -27.95 11.42
N GLU A 23 26.57 -27.61 10.37
CA GLU A 23 27.11 -27.48 8.99
C GLU A 23 27.44 -26.01 8.62
N ARG A 24 28.14 -25.32 9.52
CA ARG A 24 28.58 -23.93 9.30
C ARG A 24 29.83 -23.91 8.41
N THR A 25 29.70 -23.44 7.16
CA THR A 25 30.85 -22.86 6.44
C THR A 25 30.76 -21.33 6.51
N PRO A 26 31.87 -20.61 6.73
CA PRO A 26 31.83 -19.20 7.09
C PRO A 26 31.82 -18.34 5.83
N ASN A 27 30.66 -18.16 5.20
CA ASN A 27 30.42 -16.94 4.44
C ASN A 27 29.67 -15.98 5.36
N PRO A 28 30.23 -14.81 5.70
CA PRO A 28 29.51 -13.85 6.53
C PRO A 28 28.25 -13.41 5.78
N LEU A 29 27.12 -13.52 6.47
CA LEU A 29 25.83 -12.97 6.05
C LEU A 29 25.97 -11.50 5.63
N PRO A 30 24.99 -10.95 4.88
CA PRO A 30 24.84 -9.51 4.79
C PRO A 30 24.96 -8.89 6.19
N SER A 31 25.86 -7.91 6.38
CA SER A 31 25.66 -6.98 7.47
C SER A 31 24.41 -6.17 7.13
N LEU A 32 23.25 -6.67 7.56
CA LEU A 32 22.02 -5.90 7.53
C LEU A 32 22.24 -4.61 8.33
N THR A 33 21.77 -3.51 7.78
CA THR A 33 21.60 -2.25 8.49
C THR A 33 20.57 -2.42 9.61
N ASP A 34 20.57 -1.51 10.59
CA ASP A 34 19.60 -1.56 11.69
C ASP A 34 18.15 -1.47 11.19
N ASP A 35 17.92 -0.67 10.14
CA ASP A 35 16.59 -0.51 9.52
C ASP A 35 16.14 -1.79 8.78
N GLU A 36 17.05 -2.45 8.05
CA GLU A 36 16.78 -3.75 7.42
C GLU A 36 16.47 -4.82 8.49
N ARG A 37 17.24 -4.86 9.59
CA ARG A 37 16.96 -5.81 10.69
C ARG A 37 15.60 -5.55 11.31
N LEU A 38 15.25 -4.29 11.55
CA LEU A 38 13.96 -3.94 12.14
C LEU A 38 12.80 -4.39 11.24
N PHE A 39 12.89 -4.10 9.94
CA PHE A 39 11.91 -4.56 8.97
C PHE A 39 11.78 -6.08 8.97
N TYR A 40 12.87 -6.82 8.78
CA TYR A 40 12.79 -8.28 8.69
C TYR A 40 12.35 -8.94 9.99
N LYS A 41 12.77 -8.46 11.17
CA LYS A 41 12.27 -8.99 12.45
C LYS A 41 10.77 -8.78 12.61
N SER A 42 10.29 -7.59 12.27
CA SER A 42 8.87 -7.25 12.32
C SER A 42 8.07 -8.10 11.36
N GLU A 43 8.58 -8.31 10.16
CA GLU A 43 7.84 -8.98 9.09
C GLU A 43 7.75 -10.49 9.32
N ILE A 44 8.83 -11.09 9.81
CA ILE A 44 8.98 -12.54 9.98
C ILE A 44 8.55 -12.99 11.40
N GLU A 45 8.18 -12.04 12.26
CA GLU A 45 7.87 -12.25 13.68
C GLU A 45 9.01 -12.94 14.46
N ILE A 46 10.26 -12.58 14.14
CA ILE A 46 11.46 -13.13 14.80
C ILE A 46 12.00 -12.12 15.82
N ALA A 47 12.06 -12.51 17.09
CA ALA A 47 12.48 -11.62 18.18
C ALA A 47 13.99 -11.35 18.23
N ASN A 48 14.84 -12.35 17.96
CA ASN A 48 16.29 -12.25 18.17
C ASN A 48 17.10 -12.22 16.85
N ASP A 49 18.33 -11.70 16.92
CA ASP A 49 19.19 -11.57 15.73
C ASP A 49 19.72 -12.93 15.22
N GLU A 50 19.86 -13.93 16.10
CA GLU A 50 20.45 -15.23 15.73
C GLU A 50 19.50 -16.02 14.83
N ASP A 51 18.22 -16.05 15.18
CA ASP A 51 17.16 -16.69 14.40
C ASP A 51 16.92 -15.94 13.08
N LEU A 52 17.02 -14.60 13.07
CA LEU A 52 16.93 -13.81 11.85
C LEU A 52 18.08 -14.17 10.89
N MET A 53 19.30 -14.23 11.42
CA MET A 53 20.49 -14.63 10.66
C MET A 53 20.34 -16.04 10.09
N GLU A 54 19.83 -16.99 10.88
CA GLU A 54 19.57 -18.37 10.42
C GLU A 54 18.54 -18.41 9.30
N HIS A 55 17.42 -17.70 9.45
CA HIS A 55 16.37 -17.63 8.42
C HIS A 55 16.89 -17.02 7.11
N MET A 56 17.63 -15.92 7.19
CA MET A 56 18.27 -15.30 6.02
C MET A 56 19.28 -16.24 5.35
N TYR A 57 20.03 -17.00 6.14
CA TYR A 57 21.00 -17.97 5.63
C TYR A 57 20.32 -19.10 4.85
N ILE A 58 19.23 -19.66 5.38
CA ILE A 58 18.48 -20.72 4.69
C ILE A 58 17.96 -20.22 3.35
N LEU A 59 17.37 -19.02 3.32
CA LEU A 59 16.84 -18.44 2.08
C LEU A 59 17.93 -18.12 1.07
N GLN A 60 19.08 -17.63 1.53
CA GLN A 60 20.25 -17.43 0.71
C GLN A 60 20.67 -18.74 0.03
N MET A 61 20.78 -19.84 0.79
CA MET A 61 21.15 -21.14 0.25
C MET A 61 20.10 -21.68 -0.73
N THR A 62 18.81 -21.50 -0.41
CA THR A 62 17.70 -21.87 -1.29
C THR A 62 17.78 -21.11 -2.60
N ALA A 63 17.96 -19.79 -2.56
CA ALA A 63 18.12 -18.95 -3.74
C ALA A 63 19.36 -19.35 -4.57
N GLN A 64 20.51 -19.63 -3.93
CA GLN A 64 21.72 -20.08 -4.64
C GLN A 64 21.55 -21.44 -5.33
N ARG A 65 20.80 -22.36 -4.72
CA ARG A 65 20.50 -23.67 -5.32
C ARG A 65 19.57 -23.54 -6.52
N MET A 66 18.55 -22.70 -6.39
CA MET A 66 17.56 -22.48 -7.44
C MET A 66 18.15 -21.65 -8.60
N TRP A 67 19.05 -20.71 -8.28
CA TRP A 67 19.68 -19.82 -9.25
C TRP A 67 21.20 -19.72 -9.01
N PRO A 68 21.99 -20.66 -9.55
CA PRO A 68 23.44 -20.69 -9.38
C PRO A 68 24.21 -19.50 -9.99
N SER A 69 23.52 -18.61 -10.72
CA SER A 69 24.10 -17.44 -11.37
C SER A 69 24.36 -16.28 -10.39
N THR A 70 25.29 -15.37 -10.72
CA THR A 70 25.69 -14.20 -9.91
C THR A 70 24.55 -13.23 -9.56
N ARG A 71 23.40 -13.33 -10.24
CA ARG A 71 22.17 -12.56 -10.00
C ARG A 71 21.72 -12.63 -8.52
N HIS A 72 21.96 -13.76 -7.86
CA HIS A 72 21.53 -14.04 -6.49
C HIS A 72 22.71 -14.13 -5.52
N SER A 73 23.84 -13.50 -5.88
CA SER A 73 24.99 -13.41 -4.98
C SER A 73 24.59 -12.70 -3.67
N PRO A 74 24.80 -13.33 -2.51
CA PRO A 74 24.64 -12.67 -1.23
C PRO A 74 25.66 -11.53 -1.15
N PRO A 75 25.27 -10.32 -0.72
CA PRO A 75 24.08 -9.97 0.07
C PRO A 75 22.90 -9.32 -0.68
N ARG A 76 22.85 -9.36 -2.02
CA ARG A 76 22.01 -8.44 -2.80
C ARG A 76 20.50 -8.66 -2.71
N PHE A 77 20.04 -9.88 -2.43
CA PHE A 77 18.62 -10.25 -2.47
C PHE A 77 17.78 -9.69 -1.31
N ALA A 78 18.41 -9.36 -0.18
CA ALA A 78 17.74 -8.85 1.02
C ALA A 78 18.01 -7.36 1.29
N ARG A 79 18.45 -6.62 0.26
CA ARG A 79 18.70 -5.18 0.37
C ARG A 79 17.41 -4.42 0.09
N LEU A 80 17.09 -3.48 0.96
CA LEU A 80 15.99 -2.54 0.78
C LEU A 80 16.47 -1.36 -0.07
N VAL A 81 16.60 -1.59 -1.36
CA VAL A 81 17.18 -0.62 -2.28
C VAL A 81 16.30 0.61 -2.41
N MET A 82 15.00 0.42 -2.62
CA MET A 82 14.03 1.48 -2.86
C MET A 82 13.97 2.46 -1.68
N SER A 83 13.95 1.95 -0.44
CA SER A 83 13.84 2.78 0.77
C SER A 83 15.10 3.60 1.07
N GLN A 84 16.25 3.20 0.51
CA GLN A 84 17.51 3.93 0.61
C GLN A 84 17.63 5.06 -0.42
N LEU A 85 16.71 5.16 -1.38
CA LEU A 85 16.74 6.21 -2.40
C LEU A 85 16.26 7.55 -1.81
N PRO A 86 16.89 8.68 -2.15
CA PRO A 86 16.55 9.99 -1.58
C PRO A 86 15.08 10.42 -1.72
N LEU A 87 14.39 9.98 -2.78
CA LEU A 87 12.99 10.33 -3.04
C LEU A 87 11.97 9.40 -2.41
N TYR A 88 12.41 8.35 -1.71
CA TYR A 88 11.48 7.38 -1.15
C TYR A 88 10.43 8.03 -0.22
N ARG A 89 10.86 8.98 0.62
CA ARG A 89 9.94 9.75 1.47
C ARG A 89 8.95 10.59 0.69
N TYR A 90 9.41 11.24 -0.38
CA TYR A 90 8.55 12.01 -1.26
C TYR A 90 7.45 11.13 -1.89
N ILE A 91 7.76 9.87 -2.23
CA ILE A 91 6.78 8.92 -2.78
C ILE A 91 5.70 8.60 -1.76
N LEU A 92 6.08 8.29 -0.52
CA LEU A 92 5.13 8.03 0.58
C LEU A 92 4.24 9.26 0.84
N GLU A 93 4.84 10.43 1.00
CA GLU A 93 4.12 11.69 1.27
C GLU A 93 3.24 12.12 0.09
N THR A 94 3.65 11.85 -1.15
CA THR A 94 2.80 12.12 -2.31
C THR A 94 1.60 11.18 -2.33
N ARG A 95 1.78 9.90 -2.01
CA ARG A 95 0.66 8.94 -1.92
C ARG A 95 -0.32 9.32 -0.81
N GLU A 96 0.11 9.91 0.30
CA GLU A 96 -0.80 10.44 1.34
C GLU A 96 -1.76 11.51 0.77
N ASN A 97 -1.29 12.34 -0.17
CA ASN A 97 -2.07 13.44 -0.76
C ASN A 97 -2.73 13.09 -2.10
N ARG A 98 -2.28 12.03 -2.76
CA ARG A 98 -2.80 11.53 -4.04
C ARG A 98 -3.21 10.08 -3.91
N ILE A 99 -4.48 9.89 -3.56
CA ILE A 99 -5.09 8.56 -3.38
C ILE A 99 -5.12 7.71 -4.64
N ASP A 100 -4.95 8.33 -5.80
CA ASP A 100 -4.87 7.69 -7.12
C ASP A 100 -3.44 7.30 -7.51
N ALA A 101 -2.45 7.52 -6.64
CA ALA A 101 -1.05 7.29 -6.97
C ALA A 101 -0.68 5.81 -6.91
N ILE A 102 -0.19 5.29 -8.03
CA ILE A 102 0.20 3.88 -8.20
C ILE A 102 1.72 3.74 -8.21
N LEU A 103 2.23 2.76 -7.47
CA LEU A 103 3.64 2.37 -7.45
C LEU A 103 3.85 1.07 -8.23
N LEU A 104 4.72 1.12 -9.24
CA LEU A 104 5.17 -0.05 -10.00
C LEU A 104 6.63 -0.35 -9.66
N ASP A 105 6.93 -1.58 -9.23
CA ASP A 105 8.29 -2.09 -9.08
C ASP A 105 8.62 -3.09 -10.19
N VAL A 106 9.57 -2.72 -11.07
CA VAL A 106 9.94 -3.51 -12.25
C VAL A 106 11.26 -4.25 -12.02
N GLY A 107 11.22 -5.57 -12.20
CA GLY A 107 12.35 -6.44 -11.84
C GLY A 107 12.43 -6.61 -10.33
N CYS A 108 11.28 -6.80 -9.68
CA CYS A 108 11.17 -6.81 -8.22
C CYS A 108 11.83 -8.02 -7.56
N GLY A 109 12.18 -9.06 -8.33
CA GLY A 109 12.71 -10.33 -7.82
C GLY A 109 11.80 -10.93 -6.75
N ILE A 110 12.32 -11.03 -5.52
CA ILE A 110 11.57 -11.55 -4.37
C ILE A 110 10.63 -10.52 -3.70
N GLY A 111 10.58 -9.27 -4.19
CA GLY A 111 9.60 -8.27 -3.75
C GLY A 111 9.86 -7.62 -2.38
N VAL A 112 11.09 -7.61 -1.89
CA VAL A 112 11.42 -7.01 -0.57
C VAL A 112 11.17 -5.50 -0.53
N ASP A 113 11.41 -4.78 -1.63
CA ASP A 113 11.23 -3.33 -1.70
C ASP A 113 9.76 -2.93 -1.65
N VAL A 114 8.88 -3.60 -2.39
CA VAL A 114 7.43 -3.33 -2.33
C VAL A 114 6.82 -3.68 -0.98
N ARG A 115 7.28 -4.77 -0.34
CA ARG A 115 6.84 -5.12 1.01
C ARG A 115 7.30 -4.09 2.03
N LYS A 116 8.51 -3.54 1.85
CA LYS A 116 8.98 -2.42 2.66
C LYS A 116 8.15 -1.16 2.45
N ALA A 117 7.75 -0.86 1.21
CA ALA A 117 6.81 0.22 0.91
C ALA A 117 5.48 0.07 1.65
N VAL A 118 4.91 -1.14 1.67
CA VAL A 118 3.71 -1.43 2.46
C VAL A 118 3.96 -1.24 3.96
N TRP A 119 5.07 -1.76 4.47
CA TRP A 119 5.44 -1.60 5.88
C TRP A 119 5.61 -0.11 6.27
N ASP A 120 6.10 0.72 5.35
CA ASP A 120 6.24 2.17 5.53
C ASP A 120 4.93 2.96 5.25
N GLY A 121 3.82 2.28 4.94
CA GLY A 121 2.49 2.88 4.81
C GLY A 121 2.00 3.12 3.38
N PHE A 122 2.68 2.62 2.35
CA PHE A 122 2.14 2.64 0.98
C PHE A 122 1.05 1.57 0.84
N PRO A 123 -0.18 1.90 0.40
CA PRO A 123 -1.27 0.91 0.32
C PRO A 123 -0.96 -0.23 -0.65
N ALA A 124 -1.15 -1.47 -0.19
CA ALA A 124 -0.75 -2.66 -0.94
C ALA A 124 -1.54 -2.82 -2.25
N GLU A 125 -2.82 -2.45 -2.24
CA GLU A 125 -3.74 -2.46 -3.38
C GLU A 125 -3.33 -1.52 -4.52
N ASP A 126 -2.50 -0.51 -4.23
CA ASP A 126 -1.98 0.46 -5.21
C ASP A 126 -0.58 0.13 -5.70
N ILE A 127 -0.06 -1.05 -5.34
CA ILE A 127 1.26 -1.52 -5.75
C ILE A 127 1.12 -2.61 -6.80
N ILE A 128 1.85 -2.43 -7.90
CA ILE A 128 2.08 -3.44 -8.91
C ILE A 128 3.55 -3.88 -8.83
N ALA A 129 3.78 -5.17 -8.70
CA ALA A 129 5.11 -5.77 -8.74
C ALA A 129 5.23 -6.64 -10.00
N THR A 130 6.36 -6.59 -10.70
CA THR A 130 6.57 -7.44 -11.87
C THR A 130 7.99 -7.97 -11.98
N ASP A 131 8.08 -9.24 -12.33
CA ASP A 131 9.30 -9.92 -12.70
C ASP A 131 8.96 -11.07 -13.67
N HIS A 132 9.95 -11.56 -14.41
CA HIS A 132 9.79 -12.75 -15.25
C HIS A 132 9.66 -14.05 -14.45
N ASN A 133 10.09 -14.04 -13.18
CA ASN A 133 10.24 -15.25 -12.38
C ASN A 133 9.25 -15.32 -11.20
N LEU A 134 8.11 -15.98 -11.42
CA LEU A 134 7.11 -16.23 -10.37
C LEU A 134 7.69 -17.03 -9.18
N VAL A 135 8.72 -17.86 -9.41
CA VAL A 135 9.35 -18.64 -8.35
C VAL A 135 10.16 -17.76 -7.40
N GLU A 136 10.79 -16.69 -7.89
CA GLU A 136 11.46 -15.68 -7.05
C GLU A 136 10.44 -14.95 -6.17
N TRP A 137 9.32 -14.52 -6.76
CA TRP A 137 8.25 -13.88 -6.00
C TRP A 137 7.71 -14.78 -4.86
N ASN A 138 7.47 -16.05 -5.15
CA ASN A 138 6.98 -17.03 -4.17
C ASN A 138 8.01 -17.28 -3.04
N LEU A 139 9.30 -17.29 -3.36
CA LEU A 139 10.34 -17.35 -2.33
C LEU A 139 10.31 -16.11 -1.41
N GLY A 140 10.00 -14.94 -1.96
CA GLY A 140 9.79 -13.71 -1.19
C GLY A 140 8.64 -13.79 -0.19
N LEU A 141 7.53 -14.43 -0.58
CA LEU A 141 6.42 -14.72 0.33
C LEU A 141 6.87 -15.58 1.52
N GLN A 142 7.72 -16.59 1.27
CA GLN A 142 8.32 -17.42 2.32
C GLN A 142 9.32 -16.65 3.19
N LEU A 143 10.11 -15.74 2.59
CA LEU A 143 11.05 -14.89 3.33
C LEU A 143 10.33 -14.07 4.39
N CYS A 144 9.23 -13.44 4.03
CA CYS A 144 8.53 -12.54 4.93
C CYS A 144 7.58 -13.25 5.91
N ARG A 145 7.42 -14.59 5.87
CA ARG A 145 6.41 -15.35 6.64
C ARG A 145 5.10 -14.58 6.81
N THR A 146 4.69 -13.94 5.72
CA THR A 146 3.79 -12.78 5.85
C THR A 146 2.46 -13.27 6.41
N PRO A 147 1.93 -12.67 7.50
CA PRO A 147 0.52 -12.82 7.82
C PRO A 147 -0.25 -12.42 6.56
N GLU A 148 -1.12 -13.31 6.06
CA GLU A 148 -1.76 -13.22 4.75
C GLU A 148 -2.53 -11.90 4.51
N PHE A 149 -2.67 -11.03 5.51
CA PHE A 149 -3.45 -9.80 5.43
C PHE A 149 -2.68 -8.58 4.92
N ARG A 150 -1.38 -8.42 5.21
CA ARG A 150 -0.68 -7.13 4.95
C ARG A 150 -0.21 -6.95 3.50
N HIS A 151 0.26 -8.01 2.85
CA HIS A 151 0.81 -7.94 1.47
C HIS A 151 -0.04 -8.65 0.41
N LYS A 152 -1.17 -9.25 0.78
CA LYS A 152 -2.03 -10.02 -0.14
C LYS A 152 -2.59 -9.19 -1.28
N TYR A 153 -2.71 -7.88 -1.07
CA TYR A 153 -3.24 -6.97 -2.08
C TYR A 153 -2.18 -6.44 -3.06
N ILE A 154 -0.89 -6.74 -2.84
CA ILE A 154 0.15 -6.40 -3.83
C ILE A 154 -0.08 -7.22 -5.09
N LYS A 155 -0.34 -6.54 -6.21
CA LYS A 155 -0.56 -7.21 -7.49
C LYS A 155 0.77 -7.60 -8.13
N PHE A 156 1.13 -8.88 -8.04
CA PHE A 156 2.21 -9.43 -8.85
C PHE A 156 1.72 -9.82 -10.25
N ILE A 157 2.45 -9.39 -11.28
CA ILE A 157 2.18 -9.77 -12.67
C ILE A 157 3.46 -10.35 -13.29
N PRO A 158 3.53 -11.66 -13.55
CA PRO A 158 4.69 -12.27 -14.17
C PRO A 158 4.76 -11.89 -15.65
N GLY A 159 5.93 -11.45 -16.11
CA GLY A 159 6.12 -11.16 -17.52
C GLY A 159 7.43 -10.46 -17.86
N GLY A 160 7.86 -10.60 -19.12
CA GLY A 160 9.03 -9.89 -19.63
C GLY A 160 8.63 -8.53 -20.16
N ILE A 161 9.29 -7.45 -19.71
CA ILE A 161 8.96 -6.08 -20.16
C ILE A 161 9.05 -5.90 -21.68
N LEU A 162 9.90 -6.69 -22.35
CA LEU A 162 10.11 -6.68 -23.80
C LEU A 162 9.10 -7.55 -24.58
N ASP A 163 8.24 -8.31 -23.90
CA ASP A 163 7.17 -9.08 -24.55
C ASP A 163 6.01 -8.12 -24.90
N PRO A 164 5.68 -7.93 -26.19
CA PRO A 164 4.60 -7.04 -26.59
C PRO A 164 3.22 -7.48 -26.09
N LYS A 165 3.03 -8.75 -25.69
CA LYS A 165 1.80 -9.21 -25.03
C LYS A 165 1.73 -8.76 -23.58
N PHE A 166 2.89 -8.53 -22.97
CA PHE A 166 2.99 -8.07 -21.59
C PHE A 166 2.89 -6.54 -21.50
N LEU A 167 3.58 -5.83 -22.39
CA LEU A 167 3.47 -4.39 -22.51
C LEU A 167 3.57 -3.97 -23.98
N MET A 168 2.45 -3.54 -24.54
CA MET A 168 2.39 -3.10 -25.93
C MET A 168 3.20 -1.81 -26.12
N PRO A 169 4.14 -1.77 -27.08
CA PRO A 169 4.87 -0.54 -27.41
C PRO A 169 3.91 0.60 -27.75
N SER A 170 4.01 1.69 -26.99
CA SER A 170 3.13 2.85 -27.10
C SER A 170 3.93 4.14 -26.98
N ALA A 171 3.46 5.20 -27.63
CA ALA A 171 4.07 6.51 -27.51
C ALA A 171 3.85 7.09 -26.10
N VAL A 172 4.83 7.85 -25.63
CA VAL A 172 4.71 8.64 -24.40
C VAL A 172 3.58 9.65 -24.54
N ARG A 173 2.73 9.75 -23.52
CA ARG A 173 1.66 10.76 -23.43
C ARG A 173 2.13 11.94 -22.60
N TYR A 174 1.64 13.14 -22.96
CA TYR A 174 1.98 14.40 -22.30
C TYR A 174 0.76 15.07 -21.67
N THR A 175 -0.36 14.37 -21.64
CA THR A 175 -1.64 14.82 -21.08
C THR A 175 -2.14 13.78 -20.10
N ALA A 176 -2.83 14.24 -19.05
CA ALA A 176 -3.45 13.37 -18.07
C ALA A 176 -4.37 12.33 -18.75
N PRO A 177 -4.53 11.13 -18.16
CA PRO A 177 -5.45 10.13 -18.68
C PRO A 177 -6.89 10.63 -18.64
N GLU A 178 -7.64 10.39 -19.71
CA GLU A 178 -9.05 10.78 -19.81
C GLU A 178 -9.99 9.81 -19.09
N LEU A 179 -9.57 8.55 -18.97
CA LEU A 179 -10.32 7.47 -18.33
C LEU A 179 -9.60 7.03 -17.06
N ALA A 180 -10.32 6.37 -16.14
CA ALA A 180 -9.68 5.68 -15.03
C ALA A 180 -8.95 4.41 -15.52
N HIS A 181 -7.92 3.99 -14.81
CA HIS A 181 -7.30 2.68 -15.05
C HIS A 181 -8.28 1.56 -14.63
N PRO A 182 -8.19 0.35 -15.22
CA PRO A 182 -8.97 -0.78 -14.73
C PRO A 182 -8.54 -1.19 -13.31
N PRO A 183 -9.37 -1.94 -12.58
CA PRO A 183 -9.01 -2.45 -11.26
C PRO A 183 -7.68 -3.21 -11.29
N ILE A 184 -6.75 -2.82 -10.42
CA ILE A 184 -5.42 -3.44 -10.31
C ILE A 184 -5.50 -4.98 -10.11
N PRO A 185 -6.42 -5.52 -9.27
CA PRO A 185 -6.56 -6.97 -9.12
C PRO A 185 -6.87 -7.72 -10.43
N ALA A 186 -7.56 -7.08 -11.37
CA ALA A 186 -7.96 -7.68 -12.66
C ALA A 186 -6.83 -7.67 -13.71
N LEU A 187 -5.71 -6.98 -13.46
CA LEU A 187 -4.62 -6.88 -14.42
C LEU A 187 -3.97 -8.25 -14.70
N LYS A 188 -3.74 -8.53 -15.98
CA LYS A 188 -3.00 -9.72 -16.45
C LYS A 188 -1.66 -9.35 -17.12
N ASN A 189 -1.50 -8.08 -17.47
CA ASN A 189 -0.34 -7.50 -18.12
C ASN A 189 -0.33 -5.98 -17.87
N LEU A 190 0.72 -5.27 -18.28
CA LEU A 190 0.88 -3.84 -17.98
C LEU A 190 0.25 -2.89 -19.01
N SER A 191 -0.18 -3.39 -20.18
CA SER A 191 -0.74 -2.54 -21.23
C SER A 191 -1.95 -1.70 -20.81
N PRO A 192 -2.86 -2.17 -19.91
CA PRO A 192 -3.95 -1.32 -19.42
C PRO A 192 -3.50 -0.17 -18.52
N MET A 193 -2.23 -0.16 -18.08
CA MET A 193 -1.66 0.87 -17.20
C MET A 193 -0.90 1.97 -17.96
N LEU A 194 -1.02 2.01 -19.29
CA LEU A 194 -0.44 3.07 -20.11
C LEU A 194 -0.94 4.45 -19.65
N ASN A 195 -0.03 5.35 -19.30
CA ASN A 195 -0.30 6.69 -18.77
C ASN A 195 -1.09 6.71 -17.45
N HIS A 196 -0.92 5.71 -16.57
CA HIS A 196 -1.62 5.62 -15.28
C HIS A 196 -0.71 5.45 -14.06
N VAL A 197 0.56 5.09 -14.26
CA VAL A 197 1.47 4.80 -13.14
C VAL A 197 2.11 6.07 -12.63
N SER A 198 2.06 6.32 -11.31
CA SER A 198 2.63 7.54 -10.72
C SER A 198 4.12 7.41 -10.40
N PHE A 199 4.53 6.25 -9.89
CA PHE A 199 5.89 5.96 -9.48
C PHE A 199 6.36 4.66 -10.12
N ILE A 200 7.48 4.70 -10.84
CA ILE A 200 8.07 3.51 -11.43
C ILE A 200 9.46 3.32 -10.85
N HIS A 201 9.60 2.33 -9.98
CA HIS A 201 10.88 1.88 -9.46
C HIS A 201 11.52 0.89 -10.43
N ALA A 202 12.78 1.14 -10.78
CA ALA A 202 13.57 0.28 -11.64
C ALA A 202 15.03 0.31 -11.18
N SER A 203 15.34 -0.28 -10.03
CA SER A 203 16.72 -0.43 -9.56
C SER A 203 17.35 -1.73 -10.04
N ASN A 204 18.61 -1.69 -10.48
CA ASN A 204 19.35 -2.84 -11.01
C ASN A 204 18.64 -3.59 -12.16
N PHE A 205 17.62 -2.98 -12.78
CA PHE A 205 16.87 -3.53 -13.90
C PHE A 205 17.54 -3.33 -15.28
N PHE A 206 18.05 -2.13 -15.59
CA PHE A 206 18.60 -1.85 -16.92
C PHE A 206 19.86 -2.67 -17.25
N GLN A 207 20.56 -3.16 -16.23
CA GLN A 207 21.74 -4.03 -16.37
C GLN A 207 21.49 -5.37 -17.08
N TYR A 208 20.22 -5.77 -17.25
CA TYR A 208 19.86 -6.96 -18.02
C TYR A 208 19.83 -6.74 -19.53
N PHE A 209 19.97 -5.51 -19.98
CA PHE A 209 19.78 -5.12 -21.38
C PHE A 209 21.03 -4.48 -21.97
N LEU A 210 21.24 -4.69 -23.26
CA LEU A 210 22.24 -3.96 -24.05
C LEU A 210 21.75 -2.55 -24.38
N ALA A 211 22.63 -1.65 -24.83
CA ALA A 211 22.33 -0.24 -25.04
C ALA A 211 21.02 0.02 -25.83
N GLN A 212 20.82 -0.68 -26.96
CA GLN A 212 19.61 -0.52 -27.78
C GLN A 212 18.35 -1.01 -27.05
N GLN A 213 18.45 -2.11 -26.32
CA GLN A 213 17.35 -2.63 -25.51
C GLN A 213 17.05 -1.73 -24.31
N GLN A 214 18.07 -1.13 -23.67
CA GLN A 214 17.87 -0.16 -22.58
C GLN A 214 17.04 1.03 -23.06
N LYS A 215 17.32 1.56 -24.26
CA LYS A 215 16.48 2.61 -24.85
C LYS A 215 15.03 2.17 -25.04
N HIS A 216 14.81 0.98 -25.59
CA HIS A 216 13.46 0.47 -25.79
C HIS A 216 12.72 0.25 -24.47
N VAL A 217 13.37 -0.33 -23.46
CA VAL A 217 12.83 -0.47 -22.11
C VAL A 217 12.47 0.88 -21.51
N ALA A 218 13.34 1.89 -21.65
CA ALA A 218 13.06 3.24 -21.15
C ALA A 218 11.80 3.85 -21.80
N GLN A 219 11.60 3.64 -23.11
CA GLN A 219 10.39 4.07 -23.82
C GLN A 219 9.13 3.35 -23.31
N LEU A 220 9.22 2.05 -23.05
CA LEU A 220 8.12 1.27 -22.50
C LEU A 220 7.73 1.75 -21.09
N LEU A 221 8.70 1.94 -20.20
CA LEU A 221 8.44 2.49 -18.85
C LEU A 221 7.89 3.91 -18.91
N ALA A 222 8.41 4.76 -19.81
CA ALA A 222 7.88 6.11 -20.01
C ALA A 222 6.42 6.12 -20.49
N SER A 223 6.00 5.11 -21.26
CA SER A 223 4.61 5.01 -21.74
C SER A 223 3.61 4.65 -20.63
N LEU A 224 4.06 4.05 -19.53
CA LEU A 224 3.25 3.75 -18.35
C LEU A 224 3.09 4.96 -17.42
N LEU A 225 4.08 5.84 -17.40
CA LEU A 225 4.14 6.97 -16.49
C LEU A 225 3.01 7.96 -16.79
N VAL A 226 2.23 8.30 -15.77
CA VAL A 226 1.15 9.27 -15.88
C VAL A 226 1.72 10.68 -16.08
N ALA A 227 1.15 11.43 -17.03
CA ALA A 227 1.56 12.80 -17.32
C ALA A 227 0.96 13.81 -16.32
N LEU A 228 1.25 13.63 -15.02
CA LEU A 228 0.85 14.53 -13.94
C LEU A 228 2.07 15.04 -13.17
N PRO A 229 1.99 16.26 -12.61
CA PRO A 229 3.06 16.78 -11.80
C PRO A 229 3.39 15.87 -10.60
N GLY A 230 4.67 15.61 -10.41
CA GLY A 230 5.18 14.88 -9.26
C GLY A 230 5.35 13.37 -9.47
N CYS A 231 5.01 12.88 -10.67
CA CYS A 231 5.22 11.49 -11.07
C CYS A 231 6.64 11.27 -11.61
N LEU A 232 7.23 10.10 -11.34
CA LEU A 232 8.66 9.87 -11.58
C LEU A 232 9.02 8.40 -11.85
N ILE A 233 10.07 8.22 -12.65
CA ILE A 233 10.80 6.95 -12.80
C ILE A 233 12.09 7.09 -12.00
N PHE A 234 12.37 6.14 -11.11
CA PHE A 234 13.48 6.23 -10.18
C PHE A 234 14.16 4.89 -9.92
N GLY A 235 15.44 4.94 -9.58
CA GLY A 235 16.21 3.76 -9.22
C GLY A 235 17.71 4.00 -9.26
N GLN A 236 18.47 2.99 -8.85
CA GLN A 236 19.91 2.95 -9.04
C GLN A 236 20.29 1.96 -10.14
N GLN A 237 21.32 2.27 -10.92
CA GLN A 237 21.71 1.44 -12.06
C GLN A 237 23.21 1.35 -12.23
N PRO A 238 23.66 0.28 -12.92
CA PRO A 238 25.01 0.23 -13.35
C PRO A 238 25.47 1.40 -14.24
N GLY A 239 26.64 1.97 -13.93
CA GLY A 239 27.10 3.23 -14.49
C GLY A 239 28.60 3.40 -14.32
N ALA A 240 29.17 4.22 -15.20
CA ALA A 240 30.60 4.46 -15.32
C ALA A 240 30.85 5.94 -15.61
N ALA A 241 32.04 6.45 -15.30
CA ALA A 241 32.39 7.85 -15.59
C ALA A 241 32.22 8.20 -17.08
N THR A 242 32.52 7.23 -17.95
CA THR A 242 32.29 7.28 -19.39
C THR A 242 31.44 6.08 -19.83
N PRO A 243 30.49 6.24 -20.77
CA PRO A 243 29.62 5.14 -21.17
C PRO A 243 30.43 3.97 -21.74
N CYS A 244 30.16 2.75 -21.29
CA CYS A 244 30.92 1.58 -21.71
C CYS A 244 30.09 0.30 -21.65
N THR A 245 30.53 -0.72 -22.38
CA THR A 245 30.02 -2.09 -22.20
C THR A 245 31.00 -2.86 -21.32
N ILE A 246 30.53 -3.28 -20.15
CA ILE A 246 31.27 -4.16 -19.25
C ILE A 246 30.93 -5.59 -19.62
N ARG A 247 31.96 -6.44 -19.75
CA ARG A 247 31.81 -7.89 -19.91
C ARG A 247 32.25 -8.55 -18.61
N GLU A 248 31.34 -9.21 -17.90
CA GLU A 248 31.72 -10.03 -16.76
C GLU A 248 32.59 -11.20 -17.24
N GLN A 249 33.74 -11.40 -16.60
CA GLN A 249 34.56 -12.60 -16.81
C GLN A 249 34.06 -13.72 -15.90
N GLY A 250 33.58 -14.82 -16.50
CA GLY A 250 33.06 -15.99 -15.79
C GLY A 250 32.31 -16.96 -16.73
N PRO A 251 31.93 -18.16 -16.25
CA PRO A 251 31.30 -19.19 -17.07
C PRO A 251 29.91 -18.81 -17.64
N TYR A 252 29.30 -17.74 -17.13
CA TYR A 252 28.02 -17.18 -17.58
C TYR A 252 28.13 -15.72 -18.05
N GLY A 253 29.32 -15.32 -18.55
CA GLY A 253 29.70 -13.93 -18.81
C GLY A 253 28.59 -13.09 -19.45
N LYS A 254 28.09 -12.12 -18.70
CA LYS A 254 27.04 -11.20 -19.14
C LYS A 254 27.66 -9.90 -19.60
N SER A 255 27.20 -9.39 -20.74
CA SER A 255 27.54 -8.05 -21.20
C SER A 255 26.48 -7.06 -20.73
N MET A 256 26.90 -5.95 -20.14
CA MET A 256 26.00 -4.89 -19.65
C MET A 256 26.49 -3.53 -20.15
N TYR A 257 25.56 -2.69 -20.59
CA TYR A 257 25.88 -1.30 -20.92
C TYR A 257 25.73 -0.42 -19.68
N CYS A 258 26.76 0.34 -19.36
CA CYS A 258 26.81 1.28 -18.25
C CYS A 258 26.81 2.70 -18.82
N HIS A 259 25.83 3.50 -18.39
CA HIS A 259 25.77 4.91 -18.76
C HIS A 259 26.69 5.75 -17.86
N SER A 260 27.14 6.88 -18.38
CA SER A 260 27.58 8.01 -17.56
C SER A 260 26.38 8.85 -17.13
N PRO A 261 26.51 9.73 -16.12
CA PRO A 261 25.46 10.69 -15.80
C PRO A 261 24.96 11.46 -17.03
N ALA A 262 25.87 11.95 -17.88
CA ALA A 262 25.52 12.68 -19.08
C ALA A 262 24.76 11.80 -20.11
N SER A 263 25.21 10.57 -20.37
CA SER A 263 24.55 9.68 -21.33
C SER A 263 23.23 9.12 -20.80
N TRP A 264 23.04 9.04 -19.47
CA TRP A 264 21.77 8.67 -18.88
C TRP A 264 20.76 9.81 -19.01
N LYS A 265 21.17 11.05 -18.73
CA LYS A 265 20.33 12.24 -18.96
C LYS A 265 19.92 12.34 -20.42
N ALA A 266 20.86 12.18 -21.36
CA ALA A 266 20.57 12.24 -22.79
C ALA A 266 19.57 11.18 -23.26
N LEU A 267 19.57 9.99 -22.64
CA LEU A 267 18.58 8.94 -22.93
C LEU A 267 17.16 9.42 -22.59
N TRP A 268 16.96 10.02 -21.42
CA TRP A 268 15.62 10.46 -21.00
C TRP A 268 15.23 11.81 -21.62
N GLU A 269 16.13 12.80 -21.63
CA GLU A 269 15.93 14.15 -22.16
C GLU A 269 16.26 14.24 -23.66
N GLY A 270 15.43 13.65 -24.51
CA GLY A 270 15.49 13.79 -25.96
C GLY A 270 15.27 12.49 -26.71
N ASP A 271 15.79 11.39 -26.19
CA ASP A 271 15.70 10.06 -26.83
C ASP A 271 14.40 9.32 -26.47
N VAL A 272 13.93 9.47 -25.24
CA VAL A 272 12.67 8.89 -24.72
C VAL A 272 11.59 9.96 -24.67
N PHE A 273 11.86 11.08 -24.00
CA PHE A 273 10.96 12.22 -23.91
C PHE A 273 11.40 13.36 -24.84
N ALA A 274 10.45 14.19 -25.27
CA ALA A 274 10.78 15.40 -26.00
C ALA A 274 11.69 16.33 -25.14
N LYS A 275 12.64 17.01 -25.79
CA LYS A 275 13.52 17.94 -25.07
C LYS A 275 12.70 19.02 -24.36
N GLY A 276 12.98 19.23 -23.08
CA GLY A 276 12.30 20.22 -22.25
C GLY A 276 10.95 19.76 -21.66
N SER A 277 10.45 18.57 -21.98
CA SER A 277 9.22 18.06 -21.36
C SER A 277 9.46 17.40 -19.99
N VAL A 278 10.71 16.99 -19.72
CA VAL A 278 11.13 16.30 -18.49
C VAL A 278 12.46 16.86 -18.01
N ARG A 279 12.80 16.60 -16.75
CA ARG A 279 14.18 16.73 -16.27
C ARG A 279 14.66 15.41 -15.66
N CYS A 280 15.89 15.07 -16.00
CA CYS A 280 16.62 13.93 -15.52
C CYS A 280 17.83 14.42 -14.71
N ASP A 281 17.85 14.08 -13.44
CA ASP A 281 19.01 14.20 -12.57
C ASP A 281 19.72 12.86 -12.47
N ALA A 282 21.05 12.90 -12.48
CA ALA A 282 21.88 11.72 -12.62
C ALA A 282 23.20 11.97 -11.92
N GLU A 283 23.59 11.08 -11.01
CA GLU A 283 24.80 11.24 -10.21
C GLU A 283 25.53 9.91 -10.05
N LEU A 284 26.84 9.90 -10.27
CA LEU A 284 27.69 8.73 -10.00
C LEU A 284 28.11 8.73 -8.53
N ARG A 285 27.72 7.70 -7.77
CA ARG A 285 28.16 7.50 -6.38
C ARG A 285 28.93 6.19 -6.24
N TYR A 286 29.71 6.10 -5.16
CA TYR A 286 30.48 4.91 -4.86
C TYR A 286 29.84 4.17 -3.68
N ILE A 287 29.45 2.91 -3.90
CA ILE A 287 28.88 2.07 -2.85
C ILE A 287 29.94 1.04 -2.47
N HIS A 288 30.44 1.13 -1.24
CA HIS A 288 31.61 0.40 -0.74
C HIS A 288 31.53 -1.13 -0.85
N HIS A 289 30.32 -1.72 -0.96
CA HIS A 289 30.12 -3.17 -0.98
C HIS A 289 29.88 -3.78 -2.38
N THR A 290 29.59 -2.98 -3.41
CA THR A 290 29.37 -3.46 -4.80
C THR A 290 30.43 -3.01 -5.79
N GLY A 291 31.38 -2.15 -5.37
CA GLY A 291 32.46 -1.64 -6.22
C GLY A 291 31.98 -0.72 -7.36
N GLN A 292 30.70 -0.36 -7.36
CA GLN A 292 30.03 0.36 -8.42
C GLN A 292 28.73 1.02 -7.83
N LEU A 293 28.36 2.29 -8.13
CA LEU A 293 27.18 2.67 -8.96
C LEU A 293 26.45 4.02 -8.77
N CYS A 294 25.99 4.55 -9.93
CA CYS A 294 25.21 5.77 -10.11
C CYS A 294 23.76 5.65 -9.64
N TYR A 295 23.24 6.76 -9.12
CA TYR A 295 21.81 7.01 -8.91
C TYR A 295 21.27 7.83 -10.09
N PHE A 296 20.06 7.48 -10.53
CA PHE A 296 19.36 8.26 -11.53
C PHE A 296 17.96 8.62 -11.05
N LEU A 297 17.61 9.88 -11.25
CA LEU A 297 16.42 10.53 -10.76
C LEU A 297 15.70 11.17 -11.94
N THR A 298 14.65 10.55 -12.44
CA THR A 298 13.89 11.10 -13.58
C THR A 298 12.58 11.67 -13.06
N TYR A 299 12.32 12.96 -13.28
CA TYR A 299 11.05 13.59 -12.88
C TYR A 299 10.38 14.34 -14.03
N LEU A 300 9.05 14.37 -13.97
CA LEU A 300 8.16 14.99 -14.96
C LEU A 300 7.21 15.96 -14.28
N THR A 301 7.23 17.24 -14.69
CA THR A 301 6.03 18.09 -14.73
C THR A 301 6.17 19.11 -15.86
N SER A 302 5.13 19.31 -16.69
CA SER A 302 4.98 20.54 -17.46
C SER A 302 4.94 21.73 -16.48
N SER A 303 5.76 22.74 -16.75
CA SER A 303 5.83 24.06 -16.09
C SER A 303 4.98 24.24 -14.82
N CYS A 304 5.64 24.24 -13.65
CA CYS A 304 5.21 24.70 -12.31
C CYS A 304 5.13 23.65 -11.20
N CYS A 305 6.22 22.97 -10.86
CA CYS A 305 6.40 22.36 -9.53
C CYS A 305 7.89 22.31 -9.19
N ASN A 306 8.34 23.24 -8.36
CA ASN A 306 9.72 23.27 -7.86
C ASN A 306 9.83 22.27 -6.71
N ILE A 307 9.96 20.97 -7.00
CA ILE A 307 10.17 19.89 -5.99
C ILE A 307 11.32 20.25 -5.05
N MET A 308 12.34 20.97 -5.56
CA MET A 308 13.49 21.46 -4.81
C MET A 308 13.15 22.49 -3.72
N SER A 309 11.97 23.13 -3.76
CA SER A 309 11.54 24.08 -2.73
C SER A 309 10.95 23.42 -1.48
N ARG A 310 10.39 22.21 -1.59
CA ARG A 310 9.85 21.45 -0.45
C ARG A 310 10.86 20.50 0.20
N TYR A 311 11.86 20.00 -0.56
CA TYR A 311 12.88 19.07 -0.04
C TYR A 311 14.32 19.42 -0.48
N PRO A 312 14.82 20.64 -0.19
CA PRO A 312 16.18 21.03 -0.55
C PRO A 312 17.25 20.15 0.14
N ASP A 313 16.98 19.67 1.35
CA ASP A 313 17.95 18.95 2.18
C ASP A 313 18.09 17.45 1.83
N LEU A 314 17.08 16.85 1.18
CA LEU A 314 17.11 15.43 0.80
C LEU A 314 17.85 15.18 -0.53
N LEU A 315 18.12 16.23 -1.31
CA LEU A 315 18.81 16.17 -2.60
C LEU A 315 20.23 16.76 -2.55
N SER A 316 20.75 17.12 -1.36
CA SER A 316 22.10 17.66 -1.14
C SER A 316 23.07 16.61 -0.55
N PRO A 317 24.38 16.62 -0.89
CA PRO A 317 25.22 15.41 -0.89
C PRO A 317 25.81 14.96 0.45
N ASN A 318 25.49 15.58 1.60
CA ASN A 318 26.29 15.42 2.82
C ASN A 318 25.54 15.01 4.09
N VAL A 319 24.31 14.49 4.00
CA VAL A 319 23.61 14.00 5.20
C VAL A 319 23.63 12.47 5.22
N THR A 320 24.61 11.92 5.93
CA THR A 320 24.50 10.58 6.52
C THR A 320 23.18 10.53 7.30
N PRO A 321 22.31 9.52 7.16
CA PRO A 321 21.01 9.51 7.83
C PRO A 321 21.24 9.50 9.35
N SER A 322 21.15 10.66 9.98
CA SER A 322 21.22 10.76 11.43
C SER A 322 19.91 10.24 11.99
N LYS A 323 20.05 9.27 12.90
CA LYS A 323 19.01 8.66 13.75
C LYS A 323 17.73 9.49 13.85
N LEU A 324 16.60 8.84 13.53
CA LEU A 324 15.24 9.36 13.69
C LEU A 324 15.10 10.10 15.04
N THR A 325 14.61 11.34 14.97
CA THR A 325 14.26 12.13 16.17
C THR A 325 13.15 11.43 16.96
N LYS A 326 12.99 11.76 18.25
CA LYS A 326 11.99 11.12 19.12
C LYS A 326 10.55 11.27 18.59
N ALA A 327 10.25 12.39 17.92
CA ALA A 327 8.98 12.63 17.22
C ALA A 327 8.83 11.74 15.96
N GLN A 328 9.92 11.51 15.21
CA GLN A 328 9.92 10.61 14.06
C GLN A 328 9.88 9.12 14.46
N LYS A 329 10.47 8.74 15.60
CA LYS A 329 10.29 7.40 16.21
C LYS A 329 8.88 7.17 16.74
N SER A 330 8.18 8.24 17.14
CA SER A 330 6.78 8.20 17.54
C SER A 330 5.83 8.10 16.33
N ARG A 331 6.13 8.79 15.21
CA ARG A 331 5.41 8.65 13.94
C ARG A 331 5.62 7.29 13.27
N ALA A 332 6.86 6.77 13.24
CA ALA A 332 7.17 5.41 12.77
C ALA A 332 6.71 4.29 13.74
N ARG A 333 6.30 4.65 14.96
CA ARG A 333 5.64 3.74 15.93
C ARG A 333 4.12 3.81 15.90
N ARG A 334 3.53 4.69 15.10
CA ARG A 334 2.13 4.51 14.77
C ARG A 334 2.11 3.32 13.83
N GLU A 335 1.80 2.16 14.40
CA GLU A 335 1.29 1.07 13.59
C GLU A 335 0.26 1.67 12.63
N PRO A 336 0.28 1.32 11.34
CA PRO A 336 -0.86 1.62 10.50
C PRO A 336 -2.05 1.04 11.26
N SER A 337 -2.93 1.92 11.72
CA SER A 337 -4.07 1.56 12.52
C SER A 337 -4.74 0.40 11.80
N GLY A 338 -4.68 -0.80 12.39
CA GLY A 338 -5.20 -2.06 11.81
C GLY A 338 -6.67 -1.96 11.39
N VAL A 339 -7.32 -0.87 11.76
CA VAL A 339 -8.50 -0.25 11.17
C VAL A 339 -8.63 -0.40 9.66
N PHE A 340 -7.62 -0.05 8.84
CA PHE A 340 -7.75 -0.21 7.38
C PHE A 340 -7.81 -1.68 6.94
N SER A 341 -7.25 -2.60 7.73
CA SER A 341 -7.40 -4.04 7.54
C SER A 341 -8.67 -4.63 8.16
N LEU A 342 -9.43 -3.86 8.95
CA LEU A 342 -10.72 -4.30 9.49
C LEU A 342 -11.86 -4.17 8.48
N PHE A 343 -11.71 -3.32 7.45
CA PHE A 343 -12.77 -3.01 6.50
C PHE A 343 -12.42 -3.49 5.09
N GLN A 344 -13.41 -4.04 4.39
CA GLN A 344 -13.26 -4.40 2.98
C GLN A 344 -13.21 -3.13 2.10
N ALA A 345 -12.62 -3.24 0.90
CA ALA A 345 -12.51 -2.10 -0.02
C ALA A 345 -13.85 -1.38 -0.34
N PRO A 346 -14.99 -2.09 -0.50
CA PRO A 346 -16.29 -1.44 -0.68
C PRO A 346 -16.73 -0.63 0.55
N GLN A 347 -16.46 -1.12 1.76
CA GLN A 347 -16.78 -0.43 3.01
C GLN A 347 -15.93 0.84 3.17
N ILE A 348 -14.63 0.75 2.86
CA ILE A 348 -13.74 1.92 2.85
C ILE A 348 -14.26 2.98 1.87
N GLN A 349 -14.76 2.58 0.70
CA GLN A 349 -15.34 3.49 -0.28
C GLN A 349 -16.62 4.18 0.25
N GLN A 350 -17.50 3.45 0.94
CA GLN A 350 -18.66 4.04 1.60
C GLN A 350 -18.28 5.02 2.71
N PHE A 351 -17.25 4.69 3.51
CA PHE A 351 -16.73 5.63 4.52
C PHE A 351 -16.14 6.87 3.88
N LYS A 352 -15.47 6.76 2.71
CA LYS A 352 -14.99 7.94 1.96
C LYS A 352 -16.14 8.82 1.49
N GLU A 353 -17.22 8.21 0.99
CA GLU A 353 -18.41 8.94 0.57
C GLU A 353 -19.09 9.63 1.75
N ALA A 354 -19.24 8.93 2.88
CA ALA A 354 -19.76 9.51 4.11
C ALA A 354 -18.87 10.66 4.62
N PHE A 355 -17.55 10.49 4.60
CA PHE A 355 -16.60 11.54 5.00
C PHE A 355 -16.71 12.76 4.08
N ALA A 356 -16.82 12.55 2.75
CA ALA A 356 -16.99 13.64 1.78
C ALA A 356 -18.35 14.34 1.90
N LEU A 357 -19.36 13.71 2.49
CA LEU A 357 -20.63 14.35 2.83
C LEU A 357 -20.53 15.21 4.09
N ILE A 358 -19.58 14.90 4.99
CA ILE A 358 -19.37 15.66 6.22
C ILE A 358 -18.40 16.83 5.98
N ASP A 359 -17.29 16.59 5.28
CA ASP A 359 -16.27 17.57 4.88
C ASP A 359 -16.80 18.50 3.77
N GLN A 360 -17.49 19.57 4.16
CA GLN A 360 -18.21 20.46 3.24
C GLN A 360 -17.25 21.31 2.40
N ASP A 361 -16.15 21.76 3.00
CA ASP A 361 -15.16 22.60 2.34
C ASP A 361 -14.10 21.80 1.54
N ARG A 362 -14.12 20.46 1.68
CA ARG A 362 -13.27 19.49 0.97
C ARG A 362 -11.78 19.69 1.22
N ASN A 363 -11.43 20.15 2.41
CA ASN A 363 -10.04 20.34 2.81
C ASN A 363 -9.39 19.03 3.33
N GLY A 364 -10.16 17.94 3.45
CA GLY A 364 -9.72 16.63 3.94
C GLY A 364 -9.76 16.47 5.46
N ILE A 365 -10.35 17.42 6.18
CA ILE A 365 -10.39 17.52 7.64
C ILE A 365 -11.79 17.97 8.06
N VAL A 366 -12.52 17.11 8.77
CA VAL A 366 -13.82 17.47 9.36
C VAL A 366 -13.59 18.39 10.56
N SER A 367 -14.04 19.64 10.45
CA SER A 367 -13.96 20.67 11.49
C SER A 367 -15.27 20.84 12.27
N GLU A 368 -15.25 21.69 13.30
CA GLU A 368 -16.48 22.09 14.03
C GLU A 368 -17.49 22.75 13.08
N GLU A 369 -17.03 23.49 12.08
CA GLU A 369 -17.89 24.16 11.10
C GLU A 369 -18.56 23.15 10.17
N ASP A 370 -17.82 22.15 9.69
CA ASP A 370 -18.34 21.05 8.87
C ASP A 370 -19.43 20.25 9.58
N LEU A 371 -19.20 19.91 10.86
CA LEU A 371 -20.20 19.23 11.68
C LEU A 371 -21.44 20.10 11.89
N ARG A 372 -21.24 21.40 12.16
CA ARG A 372 -22.34 22.36 12.36
C ARG A 372 -23.24 22.44 11.13
N GLU A 373 -22.65 22.50 9.95
CA GLU A 373 -23.38 22.52 8.67
C GLU A 373 -24.06 21.19 8.37
N THR A 374 -23.37 20.09 8.63
CA THR A 374 -23.92 18.74 8.46
C THR A 374 -25.15 18.53 9.36
N PHE A 375 -25.09 18.87 10.65
CA PHE A 375 -26.24 18.76 11.56
C PHE A 375 -27.38 19.70 11.19
N ALA A 376 -27.06 20.92 10.74
CA ALA A 376 -28.08 21.85 10.25
C ALA A 376 -28.82 21.30 9.02
N SER A 377 -28.12 20.61 8.12
CA SER A 377 -28.72 19.95 6.94
C SER A 377 -29.69 18.83 7.33
N LEU A 378 -29.45 18.17 8.47
CA LEU A 378 -30.29 17.12 9.05
C LEU A 378 -31.43 17.67 9.93
N GLY A 379 -31.56 19.00 10.06
CA GLY A 379 -32.57 19.64 10.91
C GLY A 379 -32.31 19.51 12.42
N ILE A 380 -31.10 19.13 12.80
CA ILE A 380 -30.66 19.03 14.20
C ILE A 380 -29.95 20.35 14.53
N ALA A 381 -30.30 20.99 15.66
CA ALA A 381 -29.59 22.17 16.13
C ALA A 381 -28.40 21.73 17.02
N PRO A 382 -27.15 21.72 16.52
CA PRO A 382 -26.02 21.22 17.29
C PRO A 382 -25.70 22.18 18.44
N THR A 383 -25.44 21.63 19.63
CA THR A 383 -24.94 22.41 20.76
C THR A 383 -23.41 22.38 20.76
N LYS A 384 -22.77 23.45 21.25
CA LYS A 384 -21.31 23.51 21.36
C LYS A 384 -20.71 22.31 22.11
N ARG A 385 -21.39 21.88 23.17
CA ARG A 385 -20.99 20.70 23.96
C ARG A 385 -21.00 19.41 23.15
N MET A 386 -22.00 19.21 22.29
CA MET A 386 -22.09 18.03 21.42
C MET A 386 -20.98 18.03 20.36
N MET A 387 -20.64 19.19 19.80
CA MET A 387 -19.54 19.31 18.84
C MET A 387 -18.18 19.07 19.51
N ASP A 388 -17.98 19.64 20.71
CA ASP A 388 -16.79 19.39 21.53
C ASP A 388 -16.67 17.90 21.90
N GLU A 389 -17.76 17.22 22.27
CA GLU A 389 -17.78 15.76 22.54
C GLU A 389 -17.34 14.96 21.30
N LEU A 390 -17.94 15.20 20.13
CA LEU A 390 -17.61 14.48 18.88
C LEU A 390 -16.17 14.69 18.40
N LEU A 391 -15.61 15.89 18.60
CA LEU A 391 -14.22 16.18 18.23
C LEU A 391 -13.20 15.71 19.27
N THR A 392 -13.64 15.45 20.51
CA THR A 392 -12.77 14.98 21.61
C THR A 392 -12.55 13.47 21.58
N ASP A 393 -13.51 12.69 21.06
CA ASP A 393 -13.41 11.22 20.90
C ASP A 393 -12.39 10.77 19.84
N ARG A 394 -11.60 11.71 19.30
CA ARG A 394 -10.56 11.42 18.31
C ARG A 394 -9.43 10.55 18.92
N PRO A 395 -8.97 9.50 18.21
CA PRO A 395 -7.88 8.64 18.65
C PRO A 395 -6.56 9.41 18.81
N GLY A 396 -5.88 9.25 19.95
CA GLY A 396 -4.58 9.86 20.22
C GLY A 396 -4.61 11.31 20.74
N GLY A 397 -5.77 11.78 21.24
CA GLY A 397 -5.90 13.05 21.94
C GLY A 397 -5.03 13.12 23.21
N HIS A 398 -4.36 14.27 23.38
CA HIS A 398 -3.40 14.57 24.43
C HIS A 398 -3.83 14.15 25.85
N ASP A 399 -2.85 13.61 26.57
CA ASP A 399 -2.91 13.18 27.96
C ASP A 399 -3.58 14.21 28.89
N ARG A 400 -4.33 13.67 29.86
CA ARG A 400 -5.07 14.33 30.93
C ARG A 400 -4.14 15.03 31.93
N THR A 401 -3.38 16.04 31.50
CA THR A 401 -2.63 16.90 32.43
C THR A 401 -2.97 18.35 32.18
N GLY A 402 -3.63 18.94 33.17
CA GLY A 402 -4.19 20.28 33.09
C GLY A 402 -3.15 21.33 32.71
N SER A 403 -3.43 22.06 31.63
CA SER A 403 -3.11 23.47 31.54
C SER A 403 -4.16 24.12 30.67
N SER A 404 -4.98 24.95 31.30
CA SER A 404 -5.84 25.90 30.59
C SER A 404 -4.99 26.93 29.84
N SER A 405 -5.65 27.60 28.89
CA SER A 405 -5.27 28.84 28.19
C SER A 405 -4.37 28.70 26.95
N SER A 406 -4.98 28.78 25.76
CA SER A 406 -5.07 30.04 25.02
C SER A 406 -6.05 29.90 23.86
N ILE A 407 -6.48 31.03 23.32
CA ILE A 407 -7.73 31.26 22.58
C ILE A 407 -7.62 30.94 21.06
N ASP A 408 -6.57 30.26 20.59
CA ASP A 408 -6.29 30.13 19.14
C ASP A 408 -6.19 28.69 18.56
N ASP A 409 -6.41 27.63 19.36
CA ASP A 409 -6.29 26.23 18.88
C ASP A 409 -7.63 25.61 18.38
N SER A 410 -8.43 26.38 17.64
CA SER A 410 -9.59 25.80 16.92
C SER A 410 -9.18 25.13 15.60
N ALA A 411 -8.04 25.55 15.01
CA ALA A 411 -7.56 25.05 13.73
C ALA A 411 -6.92 23.65 13.78
N ASP A 412 -6.51 23.16 14.97
CA ASP A 412 -5.80 21.86 15.15
C ASP A 412 -6.69 20.74 15.72
N ARG A 413 -8.01 20.95 15.74
CA ARG A 413 -9.01 20.04 16.33
C ARG A 413 -9.86 19.25 15.33
N GLY A 414 -9.52 19.29 14.04
CA GLY A 414 -10.26 18.54 13.03
C GLY A 414 -9.95 17.03 12.99
N ILE A 415 -10.87 16.26 12.41
CA ILE A 415 -10.78 14.81 12.23
C ILE A 415 -10.45 14.53 10.76
N ASN A 416 -9.27 13.96 10.49
CA ASN A 416 -8.95 13.50 9.14
C ASN A 416 -9.54 12.11 8.86
N PHE A 417 -9.54 11.68 7.61
CA PHE A 417 -10.19 10.43 7.20
C PHE A 417 -9.65 9.18 7.91
N ALA A 418 -8.35 9.10 8.20
CA ALA A 418 -7.78 7.96 8.91
C ALA A 418 -8.26 7.90 10.38
N MET A 419 -8.39 9.07 11.03
CA MET A 419 -8.97 9.18 12.37
C MET A 419 -10.46 8.85 12.34
N PHE A 420 -11.20 9.32 11.33
CA PHE A 420 -12.60 8.98 11.12
C PHE A 420 -12.80 7.48 10.98
N LEU A 421 -11.98 6.78 10.17
CA LEU A 421 -12.03 5.32 10.07
C LEU A 421 -11.74 4.64 11.39
N THR A 422 -10.81 5.16 12.18
CA THR A 422 -10.47 4.58 13.49
C THR A 422 -11.64 4.73 14.45
N MET A 423 -12.26 5.91 14.50
CA MET A 423 -13.49 6.14 15.27
C MET A 423 -14.63 5.22 14.82
N MET A 424 -14.83 5.07 13.50
CA MET A 424 -15.82 4.15 12.96
C MET A 424 -15.49 2.69 13.31
N SER A 425 -14.22 2.28 13.33
CA SER A 425 -13.85 0.92 13.73
C SER A 425 -14.06 0.62 15.20
N GLU A 426 -13.79 1.58 16.10
CA GLU A 426 -14.05 1.38 17.52
C GLU A 426 -15.55 1.22 17.77
N HIS A 427 -16.39 1.99 17.07
CA HIS A 427 -17.85 1.84 17.14
C HIS A 427 -18.39 0.60 16.39
N LEU A 428 -17.75 0.14 15.32
CA LEU A 428 -18.20 -1.02 14.55
C LEU A 428 -17.71 -2.37 15.10
N PHE A 429 -16.60 -2.37 15.84
CA PHE A 429 -16.04 -3.53 16.54
C PHE A 429 -16.90 -3.95 17.75
N GLU A 430 -17.72 -3.06 18.30
CA GLU A 430 -18.63 -3.36 19.41
C GLU A 430 -19.87 -4.17 19.00
N PHE A 431 -20.11 -4.37 17.71
CA PHE A 431 -21.21 -5.23 17.26
C PHE A 431 -20.78 -6.70 17.17
N ASP A 432 -21.70 -7.62 17.45
CA ASP A 432 -21.52 -9.06 17.24
C ASP A 432 -21.53 -9.41 15.74
N THR A 433 -20.93 -10.53 15.34
CA THR A 433 -20.89 -10.98 13.92
C THR A 433 -22.30 -11.13 13.33
N GLU A 434 -22.45 -11.10 11.99
CA GLU A 434 -23.77 -11.34 11.36
C GLU A 434 -24.39 -12.66 11.84
N ALA A 435 -23.58 -13.72 11.91
CA ALA A 435 -24.02 -15.02 12.41
C ALA A 435 -24.53 -14.95 13.87
N GLU A 436 -23.79 -14.29 14.76
CA GLU A 436 -24.19 -14.15 16.17
C GLU A 436 -25.44 -13.28 16.33
N LEU A 437 -25.58 -12.21 15.54
CA LEU A 437 -26.78 -11.38 15.54
C LEU A 437 -27.99 -12.15 15.02
N LEU A 438 -27.83 -12.91 13.93
CA LEU A 438 -28.89 -13.76 13.38
C LEU A 438 -29.30 -14.84 14.38
N ASP A 439 -28.35 -15.52 15.03
CA ASP A 439 -28.62 -16.55 16.04
C ASP A 439 -29.33 -15.96 17.28
N ALA A 440 -28.95 -14.75 17.70
CA ALA A 440 -29.59 -14.06 18.81
C ALA A 440 -31.07 -13.76 18.53
N PHE A 441 -31.41 -13.31 17.31
CA PHE A 441 -32.80 -13.09 16.91
C PHE A 441 -33.55 -14.39 16.60
N ALA A 442 -32.88 -15.40 16.04
CA ALA A 442 -33.48 -16.70 15.68
C ALA A 442 -34.04 -17.43 16.91
N CYS A 443 -33.48 -17.19 18.11
CA CYS A 443 -34.02 -17.68 19.36
C CYS A 443 -35.48 -17.26 19.64
N PHE A 444 -35.98 -16.23 18.95
CA PHE A 444 -37.33 -15.68 19.08
C PHE A 444 -38.21 -15.86 17.83
N ASP A 445 -37.65 -16.50 16.80
CA ASP A 445 -38.32 -16.76 15.53
C ASP A 445 -38.56 -18.27 15.39
N GLU A 446 -39.53 -18.80 16.14
CA GLU A 446 -39.80 -20.25 16.22
C GLU A 446 -40.04 -20.93 14.86
N ASN A 447 -40.46 -20.16 13.85
CA ASN A 447 -40.74 -20.64 12.50
C ASN A 447 -39.67 -20.26 11.48
N ASP A 448 -38.54 -19.69 11.90
CA ASP A 448 -37.42 -19.25 11.05
C ASP A 448 -37.85 -18.35 9.88
N SER A 449 -38.87 -17.52 10.14
CA SER A 449 -39.50 -16.64 9.16
C SER A 449 -38.64 -15.44 8.77
N GLY A 450 -37.59 -15.15 9.52
CA GLY A 450 -36.76 -13.95 9.43
C GLY A 450 -37.39 -12.71 10.07
N ILE A 451 -38.47 -12.87 10.83
CA ILE A 451 -39.31 -11.77 11.32
C ILE A 451 -39.75 -12.04 12.76
N VAL A 452 -39.65 -11.03 13.63
CA VAL A 452 -40.10 -11.10 15.04
C VAL A 452 -41.12 -10.00 15.31
N LYS A 453 -42.09 -10.24 16.20
CA LYS A 453 -43.06 -9.20 16.59
C LYS A 453 -42.34 -8.06 17.33
N GLY A 454 -42.57 -6.83 16.90
CA GLY A 454 -41.97 -5.64 17.51
C GLY A 454 -42.30 -5.48 19.00
N ASP A 455 -43.47 -5.94 19.44
CA ASP A 455 -43.85 -5.94 20.86
C ASP A 455 -43.00 -6.92 21.69
N GLU A 456 -42.58 -8.05 21.11
CA GLU A 456 -41.70 -9.00 21.78
C GLU A 456 -40.29 -8.41 21.89
N ILE A 457 -39.73 -7.87 20.81
CA ILE A 457 -38.44 -7.16 20.83
C ILE A 457 -38.46 -6.03 21.87
N ARG A 458 -39.53 -5.22 21.87
CA ARG A 458 -39.72 -4.14 22.84
C ARG A 458 -39.66 -4.65 24.27
N LYS A 459 -40.35 -5.75 24.56
CA LYS A 459 -40.32 -6.37 25.88
C LYS A 459 -38.89 -6.76 26.26
N TRP A 460 -38.17 -7.46 25.38
CA TRP A 460 -36.82 -7.93 25.63
C TRP A 460 -35.81 -6.80 25.87
N LEU A 461 -35.81 -5.77 25.01
CA LEU A 461 -34.93 -4.61 25.15
C LEU A 461 -35.22 -3.79 26.41
N SER A 462 -36.44 -3.89 26.96
CA SER A 462 -36.82 -3.23 28.21
C SER A 462 -36.56 -4.06 29.47
N GLU A 463 -36.54 -5.40 29.38
CA GLU A 463 -36.50 -6.31 30.53
C GLU A 463 -35.14 -7.02 30.72
N THR A 464 -34.41 -7.30 29.64
CA THR A 464 -33.22 -8.17 29.60
C THR A 464 -31.94 -7.40 29.28
N GLY A 465 -30.81 -7.85 29.84
CA GLY A 465 -29.48 -7.29 29.53
C GLY A 465 -29.29 -5.85 30.01
N GLU A 466 -28.62 -5.05 29.20
CA GLU A 466 -28.53 -3.59 29.38
C GLU A 466 -29.81 -2.96 28.84
N ARG A 467 -30.64 -2.46 29.76
CA ARG A 467 -32.00 -2.02 29.44
C ARG A 467 -31.99 -0.72 28.65
N MET A 468 -32.70 -0.70 27.53
CA MET A 468 -32.93 0.48 26.73
C MET A 468 -34.15 1.26 27.22
N ASP A 469 -34.14 2.57 27.04
CA ASP A 469 -35.30 3.38 27.37
C ASP A 469 -36.42 3.23 26.32
N GLN A 470 -37.66 3.54 26.71
CA GLN A 470 -38.81 3.35 25.81
C GLN A 470 -38.71 4.20 24.53
N LYS A 471 -38.07 5.38 24.60
CA LYS A 471 -37.93 6.28 23.44
C LYS A 471 -36.89 5.75 22.46
N GLU A 472 -35.84 5.12 22.95
CA GLU A 472 -34.80 4.45 22.16
C GLU A 472 -35.36 3.22 21.46
N ILE A 473 -36.15 2.41 22.17
CA ILE A 473 -36.84 1.25 21.59
C ILE A 473 -37.85 1.71 20.52
N ASP A 474 -38.61 2.77 20.80
CA ASP A 474 -39.52 3.36 19.81
C ASP A 474 -38.76 3.85 18.57
N ARG A 475 -37.58 4.46 18.75
CA ARG A 475 -36.73 4.90 17.65
C ARG A 475 -36.18 3.72 16.85
N PHE A 476 -35.76 2.65 17.53
CA PHE A 476 -35.26 1.42 16.93
C PHE A 476 -36.31 0.76 16.02
N LEU A 477 -37.54 0.64 16.51
CA LEU A 477 -38.66 0.02 15.78
C LEU A 477 -39.35 0.95 14.76
N LYS A 478 -38.93 2.23 14.65
CA LYS A 478 -39.54 3.20 13.71
C LYS A 478 -38.89 3.22 12.32
N GLY A 479 -38.04 2.24 12.02
CA GLY A 479 -37.28 2.15 10.77
C GLY A 479 -38.00 1.42 9.62
N PRO A 480 -37.36 1.34 8.44
CA PRO A 480 -37.90 0.63 7.28
C PRO A 480 -38.03 -0.90 7.49
N PHE A 481 -37.47 -1.41 8.58
CA PHE A 481 -37.43 -2.83 8.91
C PHE A 481 -38.64 -3.31 9.71
N THR A 482 -39.53 -2.40 10.13
CA THR A 482 -40.79 -2.77 10.78
C THR A 482 -41.96 -2.52 9.84
N ASP A 483 -42.74 -3.58 9.58
CA ASP A 483 -43.91 -3.50 8.73
C ASP A 483 -45.09 -2.75 9.40
N ARG A 484 -46.16 -2.54 8.64
CA ARG A 484 -47.38 -1.86 9.14
C ARG A 484 -48.15 -2.66 10.18
N HIS A 485 -47.84 -3.95 10.32
CA HIS A 485 -48.43 -4.87 11.29
C HIS A 485 -47.58 -4.97 12.57
N GLY A 486 -46.47 -4.24 12.64
CA GLY A 486 -45.57 -4.22 13.79
C GLY A 486 -44.58 -5.38 13.82
N HIS A 487 -44.35 -6.06 12.70
CA HIS A 487 -43.34 -7.11 12.61
C HIS A 487 -42.00 -6.55 12.14
N PHE A 488 -40.93 -6.90 12.84
CA PHE A 488 -39.57 -6.46 12.59
C PHE A 488 -38.80 -7.54 11.81
N ASN A 489 -38.36 -7.19 10.60
CA ASN A 489 -37.50 -8.03 9.77
C ASN A 489 -36.06 -7.87 10.22
N TYR A 490 -35.62 -8.75 11.13
CA TYR A 490 -34.28 -8.69 11.70
C TYR A 490 -33.22 -9.13 10.69
N ARG A 491 -33.52 -10.01 9.73
CA ARG A 491 -32.55 -10.45 8.71
C ARG A 491 -32.12 -9.28 7.83
N GLU A 492 -33.07 -8.50 7.34
CA GLU A 492 -32.76 -7.30 6.55
C GLU A 492 -32.12 -6.21 7.40
N TRP A 493 -32.51 -6.09 8.68
CA TRP A 493 -31.86 -5.15 9.59
C TRP A 493 -30.39 -5.52 9.85
N VAL A 494 -30.07 -6.80 10.11
CA VAL A 494 -28.69 -7.27 10.33
C VAL A 494 -27.84 -7.07 9.08
N LYS A 495 -28.35 -7.39 7.89
CA LYS A 495 -27.67 -7.13 6.61
C LYS A 495 -27.33 -5.64 6.42
N VAL A 496 -28.27 -4.75 6.77
CA VAL A 496 -28.03 -3.30 6.66
C VAL A 496 -27.15 -2.78 7.79
N LEU A 497 -27.20 -3.37 8.98
CA LEU A 497 -26.30 -3.02 10.08
C LEU A 497 -24.84 -3.38 9.75
N ARG A 498 -24.64 -4.50 9.04
CA ARG A 498 -23.34 -5.06 8.67
C ARG A 498 -23.00 -4.85 7.19
N VAL A 499 -23.35 -3.70 6.62
CA VAL A 499 -23.16 -3.37 5.19
C VAL A 499 -21.92 -4.06 4.58
N ASN A 500 -22.20 -5.08 3.75
CA ASN A 500 -21.32 -5.83 2.86
C ASN A 500 -20.48 -6.99 3.43
N GLU A 501 -21.10 -8.14 3.73
CA GLU A 501 -20.40 -9.43 3.55
C GLU A 501 -20.70 -10.10 2.19
N ASP A 502 -21.90 -9.98 1.60
CA ASP A 502 -22.17 -10.59 0.30
C ASP A 502 -23.08 -9.72 -0.59
N ALA A 503 -22.52 -9.21 -1.69
CA ALA A 503 -23.31 -8.69 -2.80
C ALA A 503 -22.73 -9.19 -4.12
N ASP A 504 -22.82 -10.51 -4.34
CA ASP A 504 -22.87 -11.14 -5.66
C ASP A 504 -23.38 -12.59 -5.52
N GLU A 505 -24.69 -12.81 -5.72
CA GLU A 505 -25.32 -13.97 -6.37
C GLU A 505 -26.82 -14.03 -6.01
N VAL A 506 -27.65 -13.29 -6.75
CA VAL A 506 -29.04 -13.73 -7.01
C VAL A 506 -29.39 -13.39 -8.46
N GLU A 507 -29.09 -14.32 -9.36
CA GLU A 507 -29.80 -14.41 -10.64
C GLU A 507 -31.29 -14.61 -10.36
N PHE A 508 -32.12 -13.61 -10.71
CA PHE A 508 -33.55 -13.86 -10.88
C PHE A 508 -33.76 -14.55 -12.23
N GLN A 509 -34.04 -15.84 -12.18
CA GLN A 509 -34.69 -16.54 -13.27
C GLN A 509 -36.07 -15.93 -13.53
N ALA A 510 -36.30 -15.50 -14.78
CA ALA A 510 -37.60 -15.49 -15.43
C ALA A 510 -37.41 -15.73 -16.94
#